data_AF-A0A835Z332-F1
#
_entry.id   AF-A0A835Z332-F1
#
_cell.length_a   1.000
_cell.length_b   1.000
_cell.length_c   1.000
_cell.angle_alpha   90.00
_cell.angle_beta   90.00
_cell.angle_gamma   90.00
#
_symmetry.space_group_name_H-M   'P 1'
#
loop_
_entity.id
_entity.type
_entity.pdbx_description
1 polymer ?
#
loop_
_entity_poly.entity_id
_entity_poly.type
_entity_poly.pdbx_seq_one_letter_code
_entity_poly.pdbx_strand_id
1 'polypeptide(L)'
;MEFQGAGGDQAPRPISPYPQDQDQVSVMQDKVDQLALAMFESIRSLPDPAADPSFAPEFVVSAGQSDAQQQHGQQWIDAVAALSARVVAEARALDNMIETLPGMDKTEAQQLQELKELGEESAALALQLRGRTAEAAAAADAADKVLDHLSSTLLVAPQNT
;
A
#
# COMPACT_ATOMS: atom_id res chain seq x y z
N MET A 1 -40.79 27.34 1.52
CA MET A 1 -40.36 26.08 2.15
C MET A 1 -38.86 25.96 1.89
N GLU A 2 -38.06 26.57 2.77
CA GLU A 2 -36.60 26.46 2.73
C GLU A 2 -36.18 25.48 3.82
N PHE A 3 -35.50 24.41 3.42
CA PHE A 3 -34.95 23.42 4.33
C PHE A 3 -33.68 23.97 4.96
N GLN A 4 -33.72 24.05 6.28
CA GLN A 4 -32.61 24.41 7.15
C GLN A 4 -31.67 23.19 7.24
N GLY A 5 -30.54 23.24 6.52
CA GLY A 5 -29.48 22.24 6.59
C GLY A 5 -28.47 22.64 7.65
N ALA A 6 -28.39 21.82 8.71
CA ALA A 6 -27.46 21.96 9.82
C ALA A 6 -26.01 22.06 9.33
N GLY A 7 -25.37 23.21 9.58
CA GLY A 7 -23.93 23.37 9.52
C GLY A 7 -23.29 22.61 10.67
N GLY A 8 -23.12 21.31 10.48
CA GLY A 8 -22.37 20.45 11.38
C GLY A 8 -20.91 20.90 11.42
N ASP A 9 -20.46 21.17 12.63
CA ASP A 9 -19.08 21.39 13.07
C ASP A 9 -18.21 20.20 12.62
N GLN A 10 -17.73 20.23 11.37
CA GLN A 10 -16.76 19.25 10.88
C GLN A 10 -15.38 19.72 11.33
N ALA A 11 -14.91 19.12 12.43
CA ALA A 11 -13.51 19.17 12.81
C ALA A 11 -12.64 18.86 11.56
N PRO A 12 -11.54 19.61 11.33
CA PRO A 12 -10.67 19.36 10.20
C PRO A 12 -10.19 17.92 10.26
N ARG A 13 -10.44 17.15 9.19
CA ARG A 13 -10.00 15.76 9.10
C ARG A 13 -8.47 15.73 9.31
N PRO A 14 -7.94 14.85 10.16
CA PRO A 14 -6.50 14.73 10.32
C PRO A 14 -5.89 14.40 8.95
N ILE A 15 -4.99 15.27 8.49
CA ILE A 15 -4.18 15.03 7.30
C ILE A 15 -3.26 13.87 7.67
N SER A 16 -3.53 12.68 7.14
CA SER A 16 -2.68 11.50 7.37
C SER A 16 -1.27 11.81 6.86
N PRO A 17 -0.23 11.77 7.71
CA PRO A 17 1.15 12.07 7.31
C PRO A 17 1.82 10.91 6.55
N TYR A 18 1.13 9.78 6.40
CA TYR A 18 1.67 8.62 5.69
C TYR A 18 1.47 8.79 4.18
N PRO A 19 2.50 8.51 3.35
CA PRO A 19 2.28 8.33 1.92
C PRO A 19 1.15 7.31 1.78
N GLN A 20 0.23 7.54 0.85
CA GLN A 20 -0.74 6.51 0.47
C GLN A 20 0.02 5.42 -0.28
N ASP A 21 0.82 4.65 0.45
CA ASP A 21 1.23 3.33 0.03
C ASP A 21 -0.09 2.60 -0.23
N GLN A 22 -0.29 2.27 -1.50
CA GLN A 22 -1.46 1.60 -2.01
C GLN A 22 -1.83 0.47 -1.04
N ASP A 23 -3.06 0.47 -0.54
CA ASP A 23 -3.53 -0.52 0.42
C ASP A 23 -3.15 -1.93 -0.07
N GLN A 24 -2.44 -2.70 0.76
CA GLN A 24 -1.87 -3.98 0.34
C GLN A 24 -2.97 -4.98 -0.09
N VAL A 25 -4.17 -4.84 0.48
CA VAL A 25 -5.34 -5.61 0.05
C VAL A 25 -5.77 -5.20 -1.36
N SER A 26 -5.80 -3.90 -1.66
CA SER A 26 -6.05 -3.39 -3.01
C SER A 26 -4.99 -3.87 -4.02
N VAL A 27 -3.71 -3.89 -3.65
CA VAL A 27 -2.63 -4.45 -4.50
C VAL A 27 -2.81 -5.95 -4.73
N MET A 28 -3.26 -6.68 -3.72
CA MET A 28 -3.56 -8.10 -3.84
C MET A 28 -4.74 -8.33 -4.79
N GLN A 29 -5.79 -7.52 -4.71
CA GLN A 29 -6.95 -7.56 -5.61
C GLN A 29 -6.54 -7.36 -7.07
N ASP A 30 -5.71 -6.34 -7.36
CA ASP A 30 -5.21 -6.08 -8.71
C ASP A 30 -4.45 -7.28 -9.30
N LYS A 31 -3.72 -8.03 -8.46
CA LYS A 31 -2.96 -9.21 -8.88
C LYS A 31 -3.85 -10.43 -9.12
N VAL A 32 -4.89 -10.62 -8.32
CA VAL A 32 -5.90 -11.65 -8.57
C VAL A 32 -6.59 -11.39 -9.91
N ASP A 33 -6.95 -10.14 -10.20
CA ASP A 33 -7.59 -9.77 -11.46
C ASP A 33 -6.65 -9.98 -12.66
N GLN A 34 -5.36 -9.63 -12.53
CA GLN A 34 -4.36 -9.89 -13.56
C GLN A 34 -4.15 -11.39 -13.80
N LEU A 35 -4.19 -12.22 -12.75
CA LEU A 35 -4.10 -13.67 -12.88
C LEU A 35 -5.32 -14.23 -13.61
N ALA A 36 -6.52 -13.78 -13.28
CA ALA A 36 -7.75 -14.19 -13.94
C ALA A 36 -7.73 -13.83 -15.44
N LEU A 37 -7.27 -12.62 -15.77
CA LEU A 37 -7.12 -12.19 -17.17
C LEU A 37 -6.09 -13.02 -17.93
N ALA A 38 -4.92 -13.28 -17.32
CA ALA A 38 -3.87 -14.10 -17.91
C ALA A 38 -4.34 -15.55 -18.13
N MET A 39 -5.11 -16.12 -17.20
CA MET A 39 -5.73 -17.43 -17.36
C MET A 39 -6.73 -17.44 -18.52
N PHE A 40 -7.58 -16.42 -18.62
CA PHE A 40 -8.56 -16.33 -19.70
C PHE A 40 -7.91 -16.18 -21.08
N GLU A 41 -6.93 -15.28 -21.21
CA GLU A 41 -6.15 -15.11 -22.44
C GLU A 41 -5.42 -16.39 -22.83
N SER A 42 -4.88 -17.11 -21.84
CA SER A 42 -4.18 -18.35 -22.09
C SER A 42 -5.09 -19.47 -22.61
N ILE A 43 -6.28 -19.67 -22.00
CA ILE A 43 -7.27 -20.64 -22.48
C ILE A 43 -7.72 -20.31 -23.89
N ARG A 44 -7.89 -19.01 -24.19
CA ARG A 44 -8.23 -18.53 -25.54
C ARG A 44 -7.09 -18.72 -26.54
N SER A 45 -5.84 -18.65 -26.10
CA SER A 45 -4.66 -18.86 -26.94
C SER A 45 -4.38 -20.33 -27.23
N LEU A 46 -4.96 -21.25 -26.44
CA LEU A 46 -4.86 -22.67 -26.73
C LEU A 46 -5.66 -22.98 -28.01
N PRO A 47 -5.06 -23.66 -29.00
CA PRO A 47 -5.79 -24.12 -30.17
C PRO A 47 -6.92 -25.05 -29.73
N ASP A 48 -8.13 -24.80 -30.24
CA ASP A 48 -9.32 -25.59 -29.92
C ASP A 48 -9.16 -27.01 -30.47
N PRO A 49 -9.03 -28.05 -29.62
CA PRO A 49 -8.88 -29.43 -30.07
C PRO A 49 -10.16 -29.97 -30.74
N ALA A 50 -11.30 -29.30 -30.58
CA ALA A 50 -12.54 -29.61 -31.29
C ALA A 50 -12.61 -28.96 -32.69
N ALA A 51 -11.91 -27.83 -32.88
CA ALA A 51 -11.82 -27.16 -34.19
C ALA A 51 -10.78 -27.83 -35.10
N ASP A 52 -9.74 -28.46 -34.53
CA ASP A 52 -8.80 -29.29 -35.26
C ASP A 52 -8.48 -30.59 -34.48
N PRO A 53 -9.00 -31.75 -34.92
CA PRO A 53 -8.83 -33.03 -34.24
C PRO A 53 -7.37 -33.53 -34.24
N SER A 54 -6.47 -32.89 -34.99
CA SER A 54 -5.03 -33.14 -34.94
C SER A 54 -4.40 -32.75 -33.60
N PHE A 55 -5.13 -32.02 -32.75
CA PHE A 55 -4.68 -31.43 -31.49
C PHE A 55 -5.27 -32.12 -30.24
N ALA A 56 -5.99 -33.22 -30.39
CA ALA A 56 -6.47 -33.99 -29.24
C ALA A 56 -5.29 -34.57 -28.42
N PRO A 57 -5.35 -34.53 -27.07
CA PRO A 57 -4.23 -34.90 -26.18
C PRO A 57 -3.86 -36.40 -26.19
N GLU A 58 -4.47 -37.22 -27.05
CA GLU A 58 -4.00 -38.58 -27.36
C GLU A 58 -2.77 -38.61 -28.28
N PHE A 59 -2.36 -37.48 -28.89
CA PHE A 59 -1.22 -37.44 -29.80
C PHE A 59 0.12 -37.34 -29.06
N VAL A 60 0.47 -38.40 -28.32
CA VAL A 60 1.87 -38.72 -28.06
C VAL A 60 2.51 -39.02 -29.41
N VAL A 61 3.37 -38.11 -29.86
CA VAL A 61 4.39 -38.25 -30.92
C VAL A 61 4.42 -39.66 -31.53
N SER A 62 3.49 -39.95 -32.44
CA SER A 62 3.48 -41.24 -33.11
C SER A 62 4.44 -41.16 -34.28
N ALA A 63 5.30 -42.18 -34.40
CA ALA A 63 6.32 -42.31 -35.42
C ALA A 63 5.68 -42.33 -36.82
N GLY A 64 5.45 -41.15 -37.41
CA GLY A 64 4.75 -40.99 -38.69
C GLY A 64 4.18 -39.59 -38.97
N GLN A 65 4.20 -38.66 -38.01
CA GLN A 65 3.79 -37.27 -38.26
C GLN A 65 4.85 -36.46 -39.02
N SER A 66 4.39 -35.48 -39.80
CA SER A 66 5.26 -34.49 -40.44
C SER A 66 5.99 -33.63 -39.40
N ASP A 67 7.19 -33.14 -39.72
CA ASP A 67 7.98 -32.28 -38.83
C ASP A 67 7.18 -31.07 -38.33
N ALA A 68 6.27 -30.53 -39.15
CA ALA A 68 5.39 -29.42 -38.80
C ALA A 68 4.36 -29.78 -37.71
N GLN A 69 3.81 -30.99 -37.72
CA GLN A 69 2.86 -31.44 -36.70
C GLN A 69 3.54 -31.70 -35.35
N GLN A 70 4.77 -32.23 -35.37
CA GLN A 70 5.56 -32.41 -34.15
C GLN A 70 5.98 -31.07 -33.54
N GLN A 71 6.40 -30.10 -34.37
CA GLN A 71 6.74 -28.76 -33.91
C GLN A 71 5.54 -28.04 -33.28
N HIS A 72 4.35 -28.15 -33.88
CA HIS A 72 3.13 -27.56 -33.32
C HIS A 72 2.66 -28.23 -32.03
N GLY A 73 2.74 -29.56 -31.92
CA GLY A 73 2.45 -30.28 -30.69
C GLY A 73 3.41 -29.90 -29.55
N GLN A 74 4.70 -29.73 -29.86
CA GLN A 74 5.67 -29.26 -28.89
C GLN A 74 5.38 -27.83 -28.44
N GLN A 75 5.02 -26.92 -29.37
CA GLN A 75 4.60 -25.56 -29.02
C GLN A 75 3.37 -25.53 -28.11
N TRP A 76 2.43 -26.47 -28.29
CA TRP A 76 1.28 -26.60 -27.39
C TRP A 76 1.69 -27.06 -25.98
N ILE A 77 2.52 -28.09 -25.88
CA ILE A 77 3.05 -28.57 -24.60
C ILE A 77 3.84 -27.45 -23.90
N ASP A 78 4.68 -26.73 -24.64
CA ASP A 78 5.49 -25.63 -24.11
C ASP A 78 4.63 -24.45 -23.64
N ALA A 79 3.56 -24.12 -24.38
CA ALA A 79 2.61 -23.07 -23.98
C ALA A 79 1.83 -23.44 -22.71
N VAL A 80 1.36 -24.69 -22.62
CA VAL A 80 0.68 -25.21 -21.41
C VAL A 80 1.65 -25.27 -20.21
N ALA A 81 2.89 -25.69 -20.44
CA ALA A 81 3.93 -25.73 -19.41
C ALA A 81 4.29 -24.31 -18.91
N ALA A 82 4.46 -23.34 -19.82
CA ALA A 82 4.74 -21.96 -19.45
C ALA A 82 3.57 -21.32 -18.69
N LEU A 83 2.33 -21.61 -19.09
CA LEU A 83 1.13 -21.15 -18.40
C LEU A 83 1.03 -21.70 -16.98
N SER A 84 1.13 -23.02 -16.84
CA SER A 84 1.05 -23.67 -15.52
C SER A 84 2.15 -23.18 -14.59
N ALA A 85 3.37 -22.97 -15.09
CA ALA A 85 4.45 -22.34 -14.34
C ALA A 85 4.12 -20.92 -13.88
N ARG A 86 3.51 -20.09 -14.75
CA ARG A 86 3.08 -18.73 -14.41
C ARG A 86 1.97 -18.72 -13.36
N VAL A 87 0.96 -19.57 -13.50
CA VAL A 87 -0.13 -19.70 -12.52
C VAL A 87 0.41 -20.10 -11.14
N VAL A 88 1.32 -21.07 -11.08
CA VAL A 88 1.94 -21.51 -9.82
C VAL A 88 2.81 -20.40 -9.22
N ALA A 89 3.57 -19.67 -10.04
CA ALA A 89 4.38 -18.55 -9.58
C ALA A 89 3.52 -17.42 -8.99
N GLU A 90 2.43 -17.05 -9.67
CA GLU A 90 1.52 -16.00 -9.20
C GLU A 90 0.73 -16.43 -7.96
N ALA A 91 0.31 -17.70 -7.89
CA ALA A 91 -0.33 -18.26 -6.70
C ALA A 91 0.60 -18.22 -5.47
N ARG A 92 1.89 -18.54 -5.65
CA ARG A 92 2.90 -18.37 -4.59
C ARG A 92 3.13 -16.91 -4.22
N ALA A 93 3.09 -16.00 -5.20
CA ALA A 93 3.20 -14.58 -4.93
C ALA A 93 2.02 -14.08 -4.09
N LEU A 94 0.79 -14.53 -4.38
CA LEU A 94 -0.40 -14.28 -3.58
C LEU A 94 -0.28 -14.85 -2.15
N ASP A 95 0.20 -16.08 -2.01
CA ASP A 95 0.40 -16.72 -0.71
C ASP A 95 1.40 -15.92 0.16
N ASN A 96 2.52 -15.50 -0.41
CA ASN A 96 3.49 -14.64 0.28
C ASN A 96 2.91 -13.25 0.63
N MET A 97 2.02 -12.69 -0.20
CA MET A 97 1.34 -11.43 0.13
C MET A 97 0.35 -11.62 1.27
N ILE A 98 -0.39 -12.73 1.31
CA ILE A 98 -1.26 -13.06 2.44
C ILE A 98 -0.42 -13.10 3.71
N GLU A 99 0.69 -13.85 3.72
CA GLU A 99 1.58 -13.97 4.89
C GLU A 99 2.17 -12.64 5.38
N THR A 100 2.24 -11.63 4.51
CA THR A 100 2.80 -10.31 4.84
C THR A 100 1.75 -9.25 5.16
N LEU A 101 0.45 -9.61 5.15
CA LEU A 101 -0.62 -8.68 5.47
C LEU A 101 -0.49 -8.18 6.93
N PRO A 102 -0.43 -6.86 7.15
CA PRO A 102 -0.29 -6.30 8.49
C PRO A 102 -1.52 -6.59 9.34
N GLY A 103 -1.29 -7.06 10.57
CA GLY A 103 -2.35 -7.32 11.54
C GLY A 103 -3.10 -8.64 11.33
N MET A 104 -2.68 -9.49 10.39
CA MET A 104 -3.26 -10.83 10.19
C MET A 104 -3.00 -11.78 11.37
N ASP A 105 -1.96 -11.51 12.14
CA ASP A 105 -1.57 -12.19 13.38
C ASP A 105 -2.41 -11.77 14.60
N LYS A 106 -3.18 -10.68 14.47
CA LYS A 106 -3.96 -10.08 15.56
C LYS A 106 -5.45 -10.37 15.38
N THR A 107 -6.12 -10.62 16.50
CA THR A 107 -7.58 -10.65 16.55
C THR A 107 -8.17 -9.24 16.53
N GLU A 108 -9.42 -9.09 16.10
CA GLU A 108 -10.14 -7.80 16.12
C GLU A 108 -10.09 -7.13 17.50
N ALA A 109 -10.25 -7.90 18.58
CA ALA A 109 -10.20 -7.38 19.95
C ALA A 109 -8.81 -6.81 20.29
N GLN A 110 -7.73 -7.45 19.83
CA GLN A 110 -6.36 -6.95 20.02
C GLN A 110 -6.12 -5.68 19.20
N GLN A 111 -6.60 -5.65 17.95
CA GLN A 111 -6.51 -4.46 17.09
C GLN A 111 -7.26 -3.27 17.69
N LEU A 112 -8.47 -3.48 18.22
CA LEU A 112 -9.24 -2.45 18.91
C LEU A 112 -8.56 -1.95 20.19
N GLN A 113 -7.96 -2.86 20.96
CA GLN A 113 -7.21 -2.49 22.15
C GLN A 113 -5.98 -1.65 21.81
N GLU A 114 -5.24 -2.03 20.77
CA GLU A 114 -4.09 -1.27 20.27
C GLU A 114 -4.49 0.11 19.73
N LEU A 115 -5.62 0.20 19.01
CA LEU A 115 -6.17 1.50 18.58
C LEU A 115 -6.52 2.40 19.76
N LYS A 116 -7.05 1.83 20.84
CA LYS A 116 -7.35 2.58 22.07
C LYS A 116 -6.06 3.07 22.72
N GLU A 117 -5.07 2.20 22.87
CA GLU A 117 -3.77 2.53 23.47
C GLU A 117 -3.03 3.61 22.66
N LEU A 118 -2.99 3.47 21.33
CA LEU A 118 -2.44 4.49 20.43
C LEU A 118 -3.19 5.82 20.52
N GLY A 119 -4.51 5.78 20.70
CA GLY A 119 -5.33 6.98 20.90
C GLY A 119 -4.97 7.71 22.20
N GLU A 120 -4.78 6.96 23.28
CA GLU A 120 -4.35 7.50 24.58
C GLU A 120 -2.92 8.05 24.53
N GLU A 121 -1.99 7.31 23.90
CA GLU A 121 -0.59 7.73 23.72
C GLU A 121 -0.49 8.98 22.85
N SER A 122 -1.21 9.02 21.72
CA SER A 122 -1.27 10.18 20.84
C SER A 122 -1.79 11.42 21.57
N ALA A 123 -2.85 11.27 22.39
CA ALA A 123 -3.39 12.37 23.18
C ALA A 123 -2.39 12.87 24.23
N ALA A 124 -1.70 11.96 24.92
CA ALA A 124 -0.66 12.31 25.88
C ALA A 124 0.52 13.03 25.21
N LEU A 125 0.98 12.53 24.05
CA LEU A 125 2.07 13.12 23.29
C LEU A 125 1.69 14.52 22.77
N ALA A 126 0.47 14.71 22.28
CA ALA A 126 -0.01 16.02 21.86
C ALA A 126 0.01 17.05 23.01
N LEU A 127 -0.36 16.62 24.22
CA LEU A 127 -0.26 17.44 25.44
C LEU A 127 1.19 17.80 25.78
N GLN A 128 2.11 16.83 25.68
CA GLN A 128 3.54 17.08 25.90
C GLN A 128 4.14 18.05 24.88
N LEU A 129 3.80 17.88 23.60
CA LEU A 129 4.24 18.79 22.53
C LEU A 129 3.69 20.20 22.76
N ARG A 130 2.43 20.33 23.20
CA ARG A 130 1.85 21.62 23.58
C ARG A 130 2.58 22.25 24.77
N GLY A 131 2.96 21.46 25.78
CA GLY A 131 3.76 21.92 26.91
C GLY A 131 5.13 22.44 26.46
N ARG A 132 5.86 21.65 25.68
CA ARG A 132 7.20 22.01 25.17
C ARG A 132 7.18 23.25 24.27
N THR A 133 6.16 23.39 23.43
CA THR A 133 6.01 24.58 22.58
C THR A 133 5.72 25.82 23.40
N ALA A 134 4.92 25.71 24.47
CA ALA A 134 4.69 26.82 25.40
C ALA A 134 5.97 27.20 26.18
N GLU A 135 6.74 26.22 26.66
CA GLU A 135 8.03 26.45 27.32
C GLU A 135 9.04 27.11 26.38
N ALA A 136 9.14 26.64 25.14
CA ALA A 136 10.01 27.23 24.12
C ALA A 136 9.60 28.68 23.81
N ALA A 137 8.30 28.96 23.71
CA ALA A 137 7.79 30.31 23.50
C ALA A 137 8.13 31.24 24.68
N ALA A 138 7.99 30.76 25.92
CA ALA A 138 8.36 31.53 27.11
C ALA A 138 9.88 31.77 27.21
N ALA A 139 10.69 30.78 26.84
CA ALA A 139 12.14 30.93 26.79
C ALA A 139 12.58 31.95 25.72
N ALA A 140 11.92 31.95 24.55
CA ALA A 140 12.16 32.95 23.50
C ALA A 140 11.81 34.36 23.98
N ASP A 141 10.63 34.56 24.58
CA ASP A 141 10.21 35.85 25.15
C ASP A 141 11.17 36.35 26.25
N ALA A 142 11.68 35.45 27.10
CA ALA A 142 12.68 35.79 28.10
C ALA A 142 14.02 36.21 27.47
N ALA A 143 14.46 35.50 26.42
CA ALA A 143 15.67 35.86 25.68
C ALA A 143 15.54 37.23 25.01
N ASP A 144 14.40 37.52 24.37
CA ASP A 144 14.12 38.83 23.75
C ASP A 144 14.18 39.96 24.78
N LYS A 145 13.57 39.79 25.96
CA LYS A 145 13.64 40.79 27.05
C LYS A 145 15.05 41.04 27.55
N VAL A 146 15.88 39.99 27.62
CA VAL A 146 17.30 40.13 28.02
C VAL A 146 18.08 40.89 26.94
N LEU A 147 17.84 40.59 25.66
CA LEU A 147 18.45 41.32 24.54
C LEU A 147 18.04 42.80 24.53
N ASP A 148 16.76 43.11 24.77
CA ASP A 148 16.25 44.47 24.89
C ASP A 148 16.90 45.22 26.06
N HIS A 149 17.06 44.57 27.21
CA HIS A 149 17.70 45.17 28.37
C HIS A 149 19.19 45.46 28.13
N LEU A 150 19.92 44.52 27.51
CA LEU A 150 21.32 44.72 27.13
C LEU A 150 21.46 45.84 26.09
N SER A 151 20.59 45.87 25.08
CA SER A 151 20.54 46.92 24.06
C SER A 151 20.34 48.30 24.70
N SER A 152 19.35 48.44 25.58
CA SER A 152 19.09 49.67 26.32
C SER A 152 20.28 50.10 27.19
N THR A 153 20.90 49.16 27.89
CA THR A 153 22.06 49.45 28.75
C THR A 153 23.28 49.90 27.94
N LEU A 154 23.53 49.28 26.78
CA LEU A 154 24.64 49.65 25.89
C LEU A 154 24.39 50.97 25.15
N LEU A 155 23.14 51.32 24.82
CA LEU A 155 22.78 52.61 24.24
C LEU A 155 22.79 53.78 25.24
N VAL A 156 22.59 53.50 26.53
CA VAL A 156 22.59 54.50 27.62
C VAL A 156 23.98 54.68 28.26
N ALA A 157 24.97 53.86 27.89
CA ALA A 157 26.35 54.10 28.28
C ALA A 157 26.78 55.51 27.81
N PRO A 158 27.28 56.38 28.70
CA PRO A 158 27.44 57.79 28.40
C PRO A 158 28.46 57.99 27.28
N GLN A 159 28.04 58.74 26.27
CA GLN A 159 28.91 59.52 25.39
C GLN A 159 29.62 60.60 26.24
N ASN A 160 30.48 60.19 27.17
CA ASN A 160 31.33 61.10 27.93
C ASN A 160 32.67 61.21 27.20
N THR A 161 32.70 62.13 26.24
CA THR A 161 33.92 62.90 25.89
C THR A 161 34.17 63.99 26.92
#